data_AF-A0A194VR32-F1
#
_entry.id   AF-A0A194VR32-F1
#
_cell.length_a   1.000
_cell.length_b   1.000
_cell.length_c   1.000
_cell.angle_alpha   90.00
_cell.angle_beta   90.00
_cell.angle_gamma   90.00
#
_symmetry.space_group_name_H-M   'P 1'
#
loop_
_entity.id
_entity.type
_entity.pdbx_description
1 polymer ?
#
loop_
_entity_poly.entity_id
_entity_poly.type
_entity_poly.pdbx_seq_one_letter_code
_entity_poly.pdbx_strand_id
1 'polypeptide(L)'
;MHRFRHRSEGTIPQSDESLSRIQSSTELPGIYLPPEPDPTIDTIPTSGIMTSTCFDIPGHRIERSIGTIYGMSVRSRGLLPGMGAGLKTLAGGDIGAVTKLMYRTRNDAIARLVAECQKREANAVVGLRFETSQLADGMALVCAYGTAVHAVRVDPARGPDVGLAPMAELADRNQGTFVGAGLRNAHALDLAEGRI
;
A
#
# COMPACT_ATOMS: atom_id res chain seq x y z
N MET A 1 59.37 36.01 19.04
CA MET A 1 60.44 35.06 18.65
C MET A 1 60.13 33.73 19.33
N HIS A 2 60.17 32.62 18.58
CA HIS A 2 59.85 31.21 18.97
C HIS A 2 58.37 30.83 19.10
N ARG A 3 57.87 29.69 18.60
CA ARG A 3 58.37 28.69 17.63
C ARG A 3 57.13 27.85 17.22
N PHE A 4 56.81 27.78 15.93
CA PHE A 4 55.77 26.90 15.36
C PHE A 4 56.11 25.43 15.67
N ARG A 5 55.16 24.67 16.23
CA ARG A 5 55.26 23.21 16.38
C ARG A 5 54.41 22.54 15.30
N HIS A 6 55.09 21.74 14.49
CA HIS A 6 54.57 20.90 13.42
C HIS A 6 53.44 20.00 13.93
N ARG A 7 52.26 20.06 13.31
CA ARG A 7 51.17 19.09 13.50
C ARG A 7 51.56 17.83 12.73
N SER A 8 51.76 16.72 13.43
CA SER A 8 52.03 15.41 12.83
C SER A 8 50.78 14.89 12.13
N GLU A 9 50.95 14.39 10.92
CA GLU A 9 49.93 13.65 10.16
C GLU A 9 49.41 12.48 10.99
N GLY A 10 48.12 12.50 11.29
CA GLY A 10 47.44 11.36 11.89
C GLY A 10 47.39 10.23 10.88
N THR A 11 48.16 9.17 11.15
CA THR A 11 48.01 7.89 10.48
C THR A 11 46.57 7.41 10.68
N ILE A 12 45.84 7.20 9.59
CA ILE A 12 44.54 6.54 9.61
C ILE A 12 44.78 5.11 10.12
N PRO A 13 44.26 4.69 11.28
CA PRO A 13 44.42 3.32 11.72
C PRO A 13 43.71 2.38 10.73
N GLN A 14 44.44 1.36 10.28
CA GLN A 14 43.95 0.36 9.33
C GLN A 14 42.63 -0.27 9.82
N SER A 15 41.66 -0.29 8.91
CA SER A 15 40.23 -0.39 9.18
C SER A 15 39.66 -1.81 9.24
N ASP A 16 40.39 -2.80 9.74
CA ASP A 16 39.91 -4.21 9.72
C ASP A 16 39.60 -4.84 11.09
N GLU A 17 40.16 -4.35 12.19
CA GLU A 17 39.91 -4.96 13.52
C GLU A 17 38.64 -4.43 14.22
N SER A 18 38.16 -3.25 13.84
CA SER A 18 36.98 -2.63 14.47
C SER A 18 35.67 -3.26 14.00
N LEU A 19 35.62 -3.78 12.77
CA LEU A 19 34.44 -4.41 12.19
C LEU A 19 34.22 -5.84 12.72
N SER A 20 35.29 -6.58 13.03
CA SER A 20 35.20 -7.91 13.65
C SER A 20 34.72 -7.84 15.10
N ARG A 21 35.06 -6.78 15.85
CA ARG A 21 34.50 -6.52 17.20
C ARG A 21 33.04 -6.13 17.17
N ILE A 22 32.56 -5.45 16.12
CA ILE A 22 31.14 -5.12 15.97
C ILE A 22 30.33 -6.38 15.66
N GLN A 23 30.88 -7.32 14.87
CA GLN A 23 30.23 -8.61 14.57
C GLN A 23 30.24 -9.60 15.75
N SER A 24 31.10 -9.39 16.76
CA SER A 24 31.15 -10.21 17.98
C SER A 24 30.21 -9.73 19.10
N SER A 25 29.35 -8.75 18.85
CA SER A 25 28.35 -8.25 19.82
C SER A 25 27.02 -9.02 19.74
N THR A 26 27.09 -10.35 19.64
CA THR A 26 25.91 -11.19 19.78
C THR A 26 25.59 -11.30 21.27
N GLU A 27 24.43 -10.77 21.66
CA GLU A 27 23.76 -10.89 22.97
C GLU A 27 24.23 -9.91 24.08
N LEU A 28 23.83 -8.64 23.93
CA LEU A 28 23.54 -7.83 25.11
C LEU A 28 22.29 -8.41 25.79
N PRO A 29 22.36 -8.81 27.07
CA PRO A 29 21.21 -9.39 27.77
C PRO A 29 20.04 -8.39 27.78
N GLY A 30 18.91 -8.81 27.20
CA GLY A 30 17.68 -8.02 27.14
C GLY A 30 17.40 -7.29 25.82
N ILE A 31 18.28 -7.37 24.80
CA ILE A 31 17.94 -6.86 23.46
C ILE A 31 17.23 -7.95 22.67
N TYR A 32 15.96 -7.71 22.33
CA TYR A 32 15.26 -8.51 21.33
C TYR A 32 15.89 -8.25 19.96
N LEU A 33 16.56 -9.26 19.42
CA LEU A 33 16.93 -9.27 18.01
C LEU A 33 15.76 -9.90 17.22
N PRO A 34 15.15 -9.17 16.27
CA PRO A 34 14.15 -9.79 15.42
C PRO A 34 14.77 -10.97 14.66
N PRO A 35 14.00 -12.03 14.39
CA PRO A 35 14.48 -13.12 13.56
C PRO A 35 14.87 -12.58 12.18
N GLU A 36 15.92 -13.17 11.59
CA GLU A 36 16.32 -12.87 10.21
C GLU A 36 15.12 -13.03 9.26
N PRO A 37 15.02 -12.16 8.22
CA PRO A 37 13.99 -12.26 7.21
C PRO A 37 13.93 -13.68 6.61
N ASP A 38 12.73 -14.24 6.51
CA ASP A 38 12.47 -15.54 5.92
C ASP A 38 11.86 -15.33 4.51
N PRO A 39 12.64 -15.55 3.44
CA PRO A 39 12.22 -15.25 2.07
C PRO A 39 11.00 -16.06 1.63
N THR A 40 10.63 -17.12 2.35
CA THR A 40 9.45 -17.93 2.04
C THR A 40 8.14 -17.33 2.54
N ILE A 41 8.19 -16.38 3.48
CA ILE A 41 7.02 -15.76 4.11
C ILE A 41 7.05 -14.23 4.11
N ASP A 42 8.19 -13.62 3.77
CA ASP A 42 8.32 -12.15 3.79
C ASP A 42 7.86 -11.48 2.48
N THR A 43 7.52 -12.27 1.47
CA THR A 43 6.93 -11.77 0.21
C THR A 43 5.43 -11.54 0.34
N ILE A 44 4.94 -10.41 -0.18
CA ILE A 44 3.51 -10.08 -0.21
C ILE A 44 2.87 -10.71 -1.45
N PRO A 45 1.86 -11.60 -1.31
CA PRO A 45 1.28 -12.33 -2.45
C PRO A 45 0.25 -11.48 -3.22
N THR A 46 0.70 -10.44 -3.92
CA THR A 46 -0.20 -9.51 -4.63
C THR A 46 -0.58 -9.94 -6.06
N SER A 47 0.08 -10.95 -6.63
CA SER A 47 -0.20 -11.43 -8.00
C SER A 47 -0.25 -10.32 -9.06
N GLY A 48 0.58 -9.27 -8.90
CA GLY A 48 0.63 -8.13 -9.82
C GLY A 48 -0.39 -7.01 -9.54
N ILE A 49 -1.30 -7.18 -8.58
CA ILE A 49 -2.21 -6.12 -8.14
C ILE A 49 -1.43 -5.09 -7.33
N MET A 50 -1.56 -3.81 -7.69
CA MET A 50 -0.96 -2.73 -6.91
C MET A 50 -1.72 -2.53 -5.61
N THR A 51 -1.01 -2.44 -4.49
CA THR A 51 -1.60 -2.16 -3.18
C THR A 51 -0.94 -0.94 -2.55
N SER A 52 -1.74 0.01 -2.07
CA SER A 52 -1.27 1.22 -1.41
C SER A 52 -1.98 1.42 -0.08
N THR A 53 -1.23 1.80 0.96
CA THR A 53 -1.82 2.28 2.21
C THR A 53 -2.31 3.73 2.08
N CYS A 54 -1.85 4.47 1.08
CA CYS A 54 -2.41 5.78 0.72
C CYS A 54 -3.70 5.62 -0.09
N PHE A 55 -4.44 6.72 -0.27
CA PHE A 55 -5.67 6.73 -1.08
C PHE A 55 -5.40 6.92 -2.58
N ASP A 56 -4.15 7.22 -2.94
CA ASP A 56 -3.66 7.41 -4.29
C ASP A 56 -2.47 6.50 -4.60
N ILE A 57 -2.13 6.43 -5.89
CA ILE A 57 -0.99 5.68 -6.41
C ILE A 57 -0.19 6.63 -7.31
N PRO A 58 0.99 7.11 -6.88
CA PRO A 58 1.81 8.00 -7.69
C PRO A 58 2.08 7.44 -9.08
N GLY A 59 2.04 8.32 -10.09
CA GLY A 59 2.17 7.94 -11.50
C GLY A 59 0.92 7.26 -12.09
N HIS A 60 -0.16 7.12 -11.32
CA HIS A 60 -1.43 6.58 -11.79
C HIS A 60 -2.59 7.51 -11.45
N ARG A 61 -3.65 7.44 -12.24
CA ARG A 61 -4.92 8.10 -12.02
C ARG A 61 -5.98 7.05 -11.77
N ILE A 62 -6.79 7.22 -10.73
CA ILE A 62 -7.93 6.35 -10.46
C ILE A 62 -9.08 6.79 -11.36
N GLU A 63 -9.54 5.92 -12.27
CA GLU A 63 -10.67 6.21 -13.16
C GLU A 63 -12.00 5.78 -12.56
N ARG A 64 -11.98 4.68 -11.80
CA ARG A 64 -13.19 4.09 -11.21
C ARG A 64 -12.90 3.49 -9.85
N SER A 65 -13.73 3.85 -8.88
CA SER A 65 -13.80 3.15 -7.60
C SER A 65 -14.80 2.01 -7.72
N ILE A 66 -14.38 0.80 -7.37
CA ILE A 66 -15.20 -0.42 -7.43
C ILE A 66 -15.85 -0.70 -6.07
N GLY A 67 -15.25 -0.18 -5.00
CA GLY A 67 -15.77 -0.23 -3.64
C GLY A 67 -14.94 -1.09 -2.71
N THR A 68 -15.44 -1.25 -1.49
CA THR A 68 -14.71 -1.92 -0.41
C THR A 68 -14.57 -3.41 -0.66
N ILE A 69 -13.35 -3.91 -0.42
CA ILE A 69 -13.01 -5.33 -0.44
C ILE A 69 -12.28 -5.71 0.85
N TYR A 70 -12.32 -6.99 1.19
CA TYR A 70 -11.63 -7.53 2.36
C TYR A 70 -11.13 -8.96 2.11
N GLY A 71 -10.16 -9.38 2.89
CA GLY A 71 -9.66 -10.75 2.96
C GLY A 71 -9.27 -11.07 4.39
N MET A 72 -9.77 -12.19 4.92
CA MET A 72 -9.51 -12.60 6.30
C MET A 72 -8.83 -13.95 6.34
N SER A 73 -7.92 -14.17 7.29
CA SER A 73 -7.35 -15.47 7.59
C SER A 73 -7.27 -15.68 9.10
N VAL A 74 -7.45 -16.93 9.51
CA VAL A 74 -7.29 -17.39 10.89
C VAL A 74 -6.36 -18.59 10.86
N ARG A 75 -5.27 -18.55 11.62
CA ARG A 75 -4.36 -19.70 11.77
C ARG A 75 -4.13 -20.00 13.24
N SER A 76 -4.13 -21.29 13.57
CA SER A 76 -3.71 -21.78 14.87
C SER A 76 -2.25 -22.23 14.80
N ARG A 77 -1.49 -21.91 15.85
CA ARG A 77 -0.25 -22.60 16.21
C ARG A 77 -0.66 -24.00 16.69
N GLY A 78 -0.79 -24.95 15.77
CA GLY A 78 -1.30 -26.30 16.07
C GLY A 78 -0.62 -26.94 17.29
N LEU A 79 -1.31 -27.87 17.97
CA LEU A 79 -0.89 -28.49 19.24
C LEU A 79 0.48 -29.22 19.22
N LEU A 80 1.15 -29.36 18.08
CA LEU A 80 2.29 -30.27 17.90
C LEU A 80 3.67 -29.81 18.44
N PRO A 81 4.01 -28.52 18.69
CA PRO A 81 5.28 -28.19 19.34
C PRO A 81 5.20 -28.16 20.88
N GLY A 82 4.02 -28.38 21.47
CA GLY A 82 3.77 -28.15 22.90
C GLY A 82 4.53 -29.07 23.87
N MET A 83 4.91 -30.28 23.45
CA MET A 83 5.60 -31.23 24.33
C MET A 83 7.11 -30.99 24.49
N GLY A 84 7.71 -30.09 23.69
CA GLY A 84 9.14 -29.73 23.79
C GLY A 84 9.42 -28.23 24.04
N ALA A 85 8.37 -27.41 24.18
CA ALA A 85 8.50 -25.95 24.23
C ALA A 85 9.00 -25.40 25.58
N GLY A 86 8.82 -26.13 26.68
CA GLY A 86 9.14 -25.66 28.04
C GLY A 86 10.60 -25.25 28.26
N LEU A 87 11.55 -25.78 27.47
CA LEU A 87 12.97 -25.45 27.56
C LEU A 87 13.43 -24.37 26.55
N LYS A 88 12.65 -24.05 25.52
CA LYS A 88 13.01 -23.07 24.47
C LYS A 88 12.47 -21.66 24.71
N THR A 89 11.55 -21.50 25.67
CA THR A 89 10.96 -20.19 26.00
C THR A 89 12.00 -19.23 26.62
N LEU A 90 13.02 -19.73 27.31
CA LEU A 90 14.09 -18.91 27.90
C LEU A 90 15.08 -18.33 26.86
N ALA A 91 15.11 -18.86 25.64
CA ALA A 91 16.00 -18.42 24.56
C ALA A 91 15.25 -17.79 23.37
N GLY A 92 14.06 -17.22 23.59
CA GLY A 92 13.32 -16.47 22.57
C GLY A 92 12.62 -17.30 21.48
N GLY A 93 12.61 -18.63 21.58
CA GLY A 93 12.10 -19.53 20.54
C GLY A 93 10.60 -19.40 20.21
N ASP A 94 9.75 -19.07 21.20
CA ASP A 94 8.31 -18.91 20.97
C ASP A 94 8.00 -17.62 20.19
N ILE A 95 8.79 -16.57 20.40
CA ILE A 95 8.62 -15.27 19.71
C ILE A 95 8.85 -15.42 18.21
N GLY A 96 9.89 -16.14 17.79
CA GLY A 96 10.14 -16.42 16.37
C GLY A 96 9.01 -17.22 15.72
N ALA A 97 8.45 -18.21 16.42
CA ALA A 97 7.34 -19.02 15.92
C ALA A 97 6.04 -18.20 15.78
N VAL A 98 5.74 -17.33 16.75
CA VAL A 98 4.60 -16.41 16.71
C VAL A 98 4.76 -15.41 15.57
N THR A 99 5.94 -14.82 15.39
CA THR A 99 6.23 -13.93 14.25
C THR A 99 5.96 -14.63 12.92
N LYS A 100 6.50 -15.83 12.72
CA LYS A 100 6.26 -16.62 11.49
C LYS A 100 4.78 -16.92 11.27
N LEU A 101 4.03 -17.22 12.33
CA LEU A 101 2.58 -17.41 12.25
C LEU A 101 1.88 -16.15 11.76
N MET A 102 2.22 -14.98 12.32
CA MET A 102 1.61 -13.71 11.94
C MET A 102 1.89 -13.33 10.48
N TYR A 103 3.12 -13.51 9.99
CA TYR A 103 3.46 -13.28 8.58
C TYR A 103 2.64 -14.17 7.65
N ARG A 104 2.54 -15.47 7.97
CA ARG A 104 1.73 -16.43 7.20
C ARG A 104 0.25 -16.06 7.18
N THR A 105 -0.33 -15.72 8.33
CA THR A 105 -1.75 -15.32 8.43
C THR A 105 -2.00 -14.02 7.66
N ARG A 106 -1.08 -13.05 7.73
CA ARG A 106 -1.16 -11.80 6.96
C ARG A 106 -1.13 -12.07 5.45
N ASN A 107 -0.22 -12.91 4.99
CA ASN A 107 -0.11 -13.22 3.56
C ASN A 107 -1.37 -13.91 3.02
N ASP A 108 -1.95 -14.84 3.78
CA ASP A 108 -3.22 -15.46 3.39
C ASP A 108 -4.37 -14.43 3.29
N ALA A 109 -4.41 -13.47 4.23
CA ALA A 109 -5.42 -12.40 4.23
C ALA A 109 -5.26 -11.50 2.98
N ILE A 110 -4.02 -11.12 2.63
CA ILE A 110 -3.72 -10.35 1.42
C ILE A 110 -4.08 -11.14 0.16
N ALA A 111 -3.71 -12.42 0.08
CA ALA A 111 -4.02 -13.25 -1.08
C ALA A 111 -5.53 -13.34 -1.33
N ARG A 112 -6.33 -13.43 -0.27
CA ARG A 112 -7.81 -13.43 -0.35
C ARG A 112 -8.36 -12.07 -0.78
N LEU A 113 -7.82 -10.97 -0.25
CA LEU A 113 -8.18 -9.62 -0.66
C LEU A 113 -7.84 -9.36 -2.14
N VAL A 114 -6.68 -9.82 -2.61
CA VAL A 114 -6.25 -9.72 -4.00
C VAL A 114 -7.14 -10.56 -4.92
N ALA A 115 -7.49 -11.77 -4.52
CA ALA A 115 -8.44 -12.59 -5.27
C ALA A 115 -9.81 -11.90 -5.40
N GLU A 116 -10.29 -11.23 -4.35
CA GLU A 116 -11.53 -10.45 -4.40
C GLU A 116 -11.40 -9.21 -5.32
N CYS A 117 -10.25 -8.54 -5.30
CA CYS A 117 -9.92 -7.45 -6.22
C CYS A 117 -10.03 -7.92 -7.68
N GLN A 118 -9.38 -9.04 -8.01
CA GLN A 118 -9.39 -9.63 -9.35
C GLN A 118 -10.79 -10.06 -9.80
N LYS A 119 -11.58 -10.70 -8.91
CA LYS A 119 -12.97 -11.09 -9.21
C LYS A 119 -13.87 -9.92 -9.60
N ARG A 120 -13.57 -8.72 -9.11
CA ARG A 120 -14.31 -7.49 -9.40
C ARG A 120 -13.70 -6.68 -10.55
N GLU A 121 -12.75 -7.28 -11.29
CA GLU A 121 -12.07 -6.66 -12.43
C GLU A 121 -11.36 -5.35 -12.06
N ALA A 122 -10.90 -5.26 -10.81
CA ALA A 122 -10.06 -4.19 -10.31
C ALA A 122 -8.58 -4.54 -10.56
N ASN A 123 -7.74 -3.51 -10.68
CA ASN A 123 -6.30 -3.69 -10.88
C ASN A 123 -5.44 -3.11 -9.74
N ALA A 124 -6.07 -2.44 -8.77
CA ALA A 124 -5.39 -1.91 -7.60
C ALA A 124 -6.28 -1.83 -6.37
N VAL A 125 -5.64 -1.77 -5.20
CA VAL A 125 -6.28 -1.57 -3.90
C VAL A 125 -5.62 -0.37 -3.22
N VAL A 126 -6.42 0.62 -2.83
CA VAL A 126 -5.98 1.80 -2.09
C VAL A 126 -6.58 1.82 -0.69
N GLY A 127 -5.96 2.58 0.21
CA GLY A 127 -6.37 2.63 1.62
C GLY A 127 -6.25 1.28 2.31
N LEU A 128 -5.29 0.45 1.91
CA LEU A 128 -5.08 -0.88 2.49
C LEU A 128 -4.77 -0.75 4.00
N ARG A 129 -5.51 -1.48 4.82
CA ARG A 129 -5.33 -1.55 6.27
C ARG A 129 -5.38 -3.00 6.73
N PHE A 130 -4.83 -3.23 7.92
CA PHE A 130 -4.87 -4.50 8.60
C PHE A 130 -5.51 -4.34 9.97
N GLU A 131 -6.37 -5.27 10.31
CA GLU A 131 -6.85 -5.51 11.66
C GLU A 131 -6.36 -6.88 12.10
N THR A 132 -5.89 -6.98 13.33
CA THR A 132 -5.43 -8.23 13.91
C THR A 132 -6.13 -8.47 15.24
N SER A 133 -6.46 -9.73 15.51
CA SER A 133 -7.09 -10.13 16.77
C SER A 133 -6.56 -11.49 17.22
N GLN A 134 -6.52 -11.69 18.53
CA GLN A 134 -6.28 -13.00 19.14
C GLN A 134 -7.63 -13.55 19.61
N LEU A 135 -8.04 -14.68 19.04
CA LEU A 135 -9.36 -15.26 19.30
C LEU A 135 -9.34 -16.22 20.49
N ALA A 136 -8.28 -17.03 20.59
CA ALA A 136 -8.02 -18.01 21.62
C ALA A 136 -6.51 -18.28 21.70
N ASP A 137 -6.05 -18.99 22.73
CA ASP A 137 -4.63 -19.29 22.93
C ASP A 137 -3.99 -19.91 21.68
N GLY A 138 -2.97 -19.23 21.16
CA GLY A 138 -2.24 -19.68 19.97
C GLY A 138 -3.00 -19.52 18.65
N MET A 139 -4.11 -18.77 18.59
CA MET A 139 -4.79 -18.42 17.34
C MET A 139 -4.54 -16.96 16.96
N ALA A 140 -4.19 -16.75 15.69
CA ALA A 140 -4.02 -15.44 15.08
C ALA A 140 -5.09 -15.22 14.01
N LEU A 141 -5.86 -14.13 14.14
CA LEU A 141 -6.75 -13.61 13.11
C LEU A 141 -6.13 -12.36 12.49
N VAL A 142 -6.13 -12.30 11.16
CA VAL A 142 -5.77 -11.09 10.40
C VAL A 142 -6.86 -10.82 9.36
N CYS A 143 -7.37 -9.59 9.34
CA CYS A 143 -8.23 -9.04 8.32
C CYS A 143 -7.46 -7.95 7.55
N ALA A 144 -7.38 -8.07 6.24
CA ALA A 144 -6.91 -7.03 5.35
C ALA A 144 -8.12 -6.41 4.64
N TYR A 145 -8.21 -5.09 4.55
CA TYR A 145 -9.31 -4.41 3.88
C TYR A 145 -8.85 -3.12 3.20
N GLY A 146 -9.62 -2.68 2.21
CA GLY A 146 -9.34 -1.46 1.44
C GLY A 146 -10.38 -1.22 0.35
N THR A 147 -10.08 -0.31 -0.57
CA THR A 147 -10.95 0.02 -1.70
C THR A 147 -10.35 -0.50 -3.00
N ALA A 148 -11.08 -1.36 -3.70
CA ALA A 148 -10.74 -1.80 -5.04
C ALA A 148 -10.96 -0.66 -6.05
N VAL A 149 -9.99 -0.43 -6.92
CA VAL A 149 -10.04 0.64 -7.93
C VAL A 149 -9.50 0.15 -9.28
N HIS A 150 -9.89 0.85 -10.34
CA HIS A 150 -9.24 0.78 -11.64
C HIS A 150 -8.33 2.00 -11.80
N ALA A 151 -7.03 1.78 -11.79
CA ALA A 151 -6.00 2.79 -11.93
C ALA A 151 -5.31 2.68 -13.30
N VAL A 152 -5.11 3.81 -13.97
CA VAL A 152 -4.39 3.89 -15.25
C VAL A 152 -3.09 4.67 -15.07
N ARG A 153 -2.02 4.25 -15.75
CA ARG A 153 -0.75 4.97 -15.73
C ARG A 153 -0.92 6.33 -16.40
N VAL A 154 -0.43 7.38 -15.74
CA VAL A 154 -0.33 8.72 -16.33
C VAL A 154 1.03 8.80 -17.02
N ASP A 155 1.02 9.05 -18.33
CA ASP A 155 2.24 9.35 -19.07
C ASP A 155 2.64 10.81 -18.80
N PRO A 156 3.80 11.08 -18.18
CA PRO A 156 4.24 12.45 -17.93
C PRO A 156 4.48 13.27 -19.21
N ALA A 157 4.65 12.63 -20.38
CA ALA A 157 4.75 13.33 -21.68
C ALA A 157 3.40 13.73 -22.25
N ARG A 158 2.32 13.04 -21.83
CA ARG A 158 0.95 13.40 -22.16
C ARG A 158 0.51 14.40 -21.09
N GLY A 159 0.33 15.66 -21.46
CA GLY A 159 -0.21 16.69 -20.55
C GLY A 159 -1.49 16.20 -19.85
N PRO A 160 -1.95 16.86 -18.77
CA PRO A 160 -3.12 16.41 -18.03
C PRO A 160 -4.25 16.11 -19.02
N ASP A 161 -4.80 14.88 -19.00
CA ASP A 161 -6.02 14.54 -19.75
C ASP A 161 -7.15 15.39 -19.15
N VAL A 162 -7.18 16.66 -19.50
CA VAL A 162 -8.38 17.48 -19.44
C VAL A 162 -9.31 16.74 -20.37
N GLY A 163 -10.42 16.23 -19.87
CA GLY A 163 -11.46 15.54 -20.66
C GLY A 163 -12.11 16.48 -21.66
N LEU A 164 -11.32 17.04 -22.56
CA LEU A 164 -11.73 17.73 -23.74
C LEU A 164 -12.15 16.59 -24.67
N ALA A 165 -13.45 16.34 -24.74
CA ALA A 165 -13.99 15.85 -25.99
C ALA A 165 -13.29 16.66 -27.11
N PRO A 166 -12.77 16.02 -28.18
CA PRO A 166 -12.06 16.73 -29.22
C PRO A 166 -12.90 17.96 -29.59
N MET A 167 -12.36 19.18 -29.46
CA MET A 167 -13.13 20.39 -29.82
C MET A 167 -13.63 20.34 -31.28
N ALA A 168 -13.03 19.49 -32.11
CA ALA A 168 -13.51 19.12 -33.44
C ALA A 168 -14.90 18.45 -33.41
N GLU A 169 -15.21 17.62 -32.41
CA GLU A 169 -16.47 16.89 -32.27
C GLU A 169 -17.61 17.78 -31.70
N LEU A 170 -17.26 18.78 -30.87
CA LEU A 170 -18.22 19.82 -30.45
C LEU A 170 -18.49 20.85 -31.55
N ALA A 171 -17.53 21.13 -32.43
CA ALA A 171 -17.73 22.04 -33.57
C ALA A 171 -18.63 21.43 -34.65
N ASP A 172 -18.55 20.11 -34.86
CA ASP A 172 -19.35 19.37 -35.84
C ASP A 172 -20.84 19.29 -35.46
N ARG A 173 -21.13 19.12 -34.15
CA ARG A 173 -22.52 19.09 -33.64
C ARG A 173 -23.30 20.40 -33.82
N ASN A 174 -22.64 21.52 -34.15
CA ASN A 174 -23.31 22.82 -34.30
C ASN A 174 -23.42 23.29 -35.76
N GLN A 175 -23.02 22.48 -36.75
CA GLN A 175 -23.06 22.87 -38.17
C GLN A 175 -24.18 22.21 -38.98
N GLY A 176 -25.14 21.53 -38.33
CA GLY A 176 -26.18 20.82 -39.06
C GLY A 176 -27.49 20.62 -38.31
N THR A 177 -28.19 21.69 -37.90
CA THR A 177 -29.65 21.61 -37.69
C THR A 177 -30.36 22.94 -37.96
N PHE A 178 -30.69 23.13 -39.25
CA PHE A 178 -31.91 23.73 -39.82
C PHE A 178 -32.52 25.01 -39.22
N VAL A 179 -32.30 26.08 -40.01
CA VAL A 179 -33.31 27.05 -40.46
C VAL A 179 -34.73 26.45 -40.52
N GLY A 180 -35.68 27.11 -39.86
CA GLY A 180 -37.09 27.08 -40.23
C GLY A 180 -38.00 26.12 -39.45
N ALA A 181 -38.41 26.51 -38.24
CA ALA A 181 -39.68 26.09 -37.66
C ALA A 181 -40.22 27.14 -36.67
N GLY A 182 -41.25 27.87 -37.12
CA GLY A 182 -42.43 28.22 -36.32
C GLY A 182 -42.24 28.94 -34.98
N LEU A 183 -42.46 30.26 -35.02
CA LEU A 183 -43.46 30.95 -34.18
C LEU A 183 -44.21 30.08 -33.15
N ARG A 184 -43.99 30.38 -31.86
CA ARG A 184 -44.99 30.70 -30.82
C ARG A 184 -44.48 30.23 -29.45
N ASN A 185 -44.14 31.18 -28.59
CA ASN A 185 -44.94 31.41 -27.39
C ASN A 185 -44.48 32.72 -26.72
N ALA A 186 -45.32 33.74 -26.89
CA ALA A 186 -45.45 34.84 -25.94
C ALA A 186 -45.88 34.27 -24.58
N HIS A 187 -45.62 35.03 -23.51
CA HIS A 187 -45.79 34.71 -22.08
C HIS A 187 -44.53 34.18 -21.37
N ALA A 188 -43.46 34.98 -21.31
CA ALA A 188 -42.50 34.94 -20.18
C ALA A 188 -41.59 36.18 -20.07
N LEU A 189 -41.92 37.30 -20.73
CA LEU A 189 -41.16 38.55 -20.64
C LEU A 189 -42.16 39.71 -20.60
N ASP A 190 -42.92 39.78 -19.51
CA ASP A 190 -43.69 40.97 -19.13
C ASP A 190 -43.74 41.12 -17.59
N LEU A 191 -42.59 40.94 -16.95
CA LEU A 191 -42.42 41.11 -15.50
C LEU A 191 -41.07 41.73 -15.14
N ALA A 192 -40.35 42.30 -16.11
CA ALA A 192 -39.01 42.87 -15.91
C ALA A 192 -38.87 44.34 -16.33
N GLU A 193 -39.88 45.00 -16.91
CA GLU A 193 -39.77 46.41 -17.33
C GLU A 193 -41.02 47.23 -17.03
N GLY A 194 -41.39 47.32 -15.75
CA GLY A 194 -42.56 48.05 -15.25
C GLY A 194 -42.80 49.44 -15.87
N ARG A 195 -43.75 49.49 -16.81
CA ARG A 195 -44.48 50.68 -17.26
C ARG A 195 -45.90 50.29 -17.72
N ILE A 196 -46.87 50.69 -16.87
CA ILE A 196 -48.33 50.81 -17.06
C ILE A 196 -49.11 49.51 -17.30
#